data_AF-A0A7R9CDF2-F1
#
_entry.id   AF-A0A7R9CDF2-F1
#
_cell.length_a   1.000
_cell.length_b   1.000
_cell.length_c   1.000
_cell.angle_alpha   90.00
_cell.angle_beta   90.00
_cell.angle_gamma   90.00
#
_symmetry.space_group_name_H-M   'P 1'
#
loop_
_entity.id
_entity.type
_entity.pdbx_description
1 polymer ?
#
loop_
_entity_poly.entity_id
_entity_poly.type
_entity_poly.pdbx_seq_one_letter_code
_entity_poly.pdbx_strand_id
1 'polypeptide(L)'
;MSHGKNPFLIEGGCFDITRNNYVTQIEATCLVEPPNWCQSSGKTHYHIDGEGSGEGFAMTPPGNPIAGGKREAAKMAPVIRENPLPHRKPEINLCDIEGGQQVANPIMTSWLVMFSCLLIAVSAGVEDKAFWKQQGQARLKYSLQHKNVEKFAKNVILFVGDGMGMSTVTAARIYKGQRQGRTGEETELVYEKFPFVGLSKTYNVDRQVPDSAGTATAMFSGVKTNYGVLGLDARAAPMDCDASQNAWSSVDSLATWGQDSGRHAGLVTTTSVTHATPAAFYSHINHRDWECDTKIPEKHKSCVKDIARQLVENRPGSALRVILAGGQRMMGFTSEGDDNNDGCKRDDGRNLTEDWLKAGGGKRKLVTTKQDLLNVDVGSTDYLMGLFSRCHIPYKSVRGEGHPSLVDMTIQAIRVLSKNPTGFILMVEGGRIDHGHHDNFARLALEEAVELEQAVEAAVEMTDPENTLIVVTADHSHSFTFNGYPLRGNDILGFANETDQVTQYETLSYANGPGYYSHRLNGTDSSPNNTWKDAATFTAEERADPYYRSVATFYLDHETHGGEDVPVFARGPFAHLLAGVYEQSYIAHAIGYAACIGPSQKLCAPRRVSSEADVGALRSLRLLGLMGVVLLCL
;
A
#
# COMPACT_ATOMS: atom_id res chain seq x y z
N MET A 1 -34.99 -22.71 -27.29
CA MET A 1 -34.03 -22.64 -28.41
C MET A 1 -32.88 -21.75 -27.98
N SER A 2 -31.69 -22.35 -27.93
CA SER A 2 -30.32 -21.81 -27.92
C SER A 2 -30.00 -20.40 -27.38
N HIS A 3 -29.26 -20.42 -26.28
CA HIS A 3 -27.96 -19.74 -26.04
C HIS A 3 -27.68 -18.39 -26.72
N GLY A 4 -27.72 -17.31 -25.93
CA GLY A 4 -27.00 -16.07 -26.15
C GLY A 4 -25.71 -16.05 -25.32
N LYS A 5 -24.58 -15.93 -25.99
CA LYS A 5 -23.22 -15.90 -25.44
C LYS A 5 -23.01 -14.65 -24.58
N ASN A 6 -22.33 -14.85 -23.46
CA ASN A 6 -21.74 -13.82 -22.61
C ASN A 6 -20.51 -13.20 -23.33
N PRO A 7 -20.41 -11.88 -23.54
CA PRO A 7 -19.17 -11.26 -23.98
C PRO A 7 -18.81 -10.09 -23.07
N PHE A 8 -18.28 -10.36 -21.88
CA PHE A 8 -17.49 -9.39 -21.12
C PHE A 8 -16.35 -10.14 -20.42
N LEU A 9 -15.37 -10.57 -21.23
CA LEU A 9 -13.99 -10.69 -20.75
C LEU A 9 -13.44 -9.27 -20.73
N ILE A 10 -13.50 -8.60 -19.59
CA ILE A 10 -12.78 -7.34 -19.39
C ILE A 10 -11.32 -7.73 -19.14
N GLU A 11 -10.53 -7.83 -20.20
CA GLU A 11 -9.09 -7.65 -20.05
C GLU A 11 -8.86 -6.22 -19.58
N GLY A 12 -8.22 -6.06 -18.42
CA GLY A 12 -8.10 -4.80 -17.69
C GLY A 12 -7.77 -3.60 -18.57
N GLY A 13 -8.78 -2.77 -18.82
CA GLY A 13 -8.63 -1.45 -19.39
C GLY A 13 -7.71 -0.58 -18.53
N CYS A 14 -7.06 0.38 -19.17
CA CYS A 14 -6.12 1.31 -18.56
C CYS A 14 -6.89 2.43 -17.84
N PHE A 15 -7.69 2.07 -16.85
CA PHE A 15 -8.40 3.05 -16.03
C PHE A 15 -7.48 3.54 -14.90
N ASP A 16 -7.27 4.84 -14.85
CA ASP A 16 -7.11 5.53 -13.58
C ASP A 16 -8.53 5.72 -13.02
N ILE A 17 -8.75 5.16 -11.84
CA ILE A 17 -10.08 4.88 -11.34
C ILE A 17 -10.67 6.10 -10.58
N THR A 18 -9.94 7.20 -10.49
CA THR A 18 -10.34 8.41 -9.76
C THR A 18 -11.22 9.39 -10.56
N ARG A 19 -11.89 8.96 -11.64
CA ARG A 19 -12.75 9.83 -12.49
C ARG A 19 -14.01 10.32 -11.77
N ASN A 20 -13.93 11.49 -11.14
CA ASN A 20 -15.09 12.31 -10.78
C ASN A 20 -15.11 13.60 -11.62
N ASN A 21 -15.60 13.50 -12.86
CA ASN A 21 -15.93 14.69 -13.66
C ASN A 21 -17.35 15.17 -13.34
N TYR A 22 -17.50 15.97 -12.28
CA TYR A 22 -18.60 16.94 -12.17
C TYR A 22 -18.05 18.25 -11.61
N VAL A 23 -17.50 19.09 -12.49
CA VAL A 23 -17.51 20.54 -12.29
C VAL A 23 -18.57 21.09 -13.24
N THR A 24 -19.82 21.10 -12.79
CA THR A 24 -20.83 21.96 -13.42
C THR A 24 -20.53 23.39 -12.95
N GLN A 25 -19.97 24.21 -13.84
CA GLN A 25 -20.02 25.66 -13.70
C GLN A 25 -21.50 26.07 -13.65
N ILE A 26 -22.03 26.33 -12.45
CA ILE A 26 -23.23 27.12 -12.30
C ILE A 26 -22.76 28.57 -12.24
N GLU A 27 -22.83 29.26 -13.38
CA GLU A 27 -22.76 30.72 -13.41
C GLU A 27 -23.96 31.26 -12.62
N ALA A 28 -23.71 31.67 -11.37
CA ALA A 28 -24.69 32.39 -10.56
C ALA A 28 -24.82 33.83 -11.10
N THR A 29 -25.76 34.05 -12.01
CA THR A 29 -26.21 35.40 -12.36
C THR A 29 -27.14 35.90 -11.27
N CYS A 30 -26.67 36.85 -10.46
CA CYS A 30 -27.50 37.59 -9.52
C CYS A 30 -28.48 38.49 -10.29
N LEU A 31 -29.78 38.31 -10.09
CA LEU A 31 -30.80 39.31 -10.44
C LEU A 31 -31.68 39.59 -9.22
N VAL A 32 -31.93 40.89 -9.06
CA VAL A 32 -32.45 41.59 -7.90
C VAL A 32 -33.98 41.74 -8.00
N GLU A 33 -34.68 41.28 -6.94
CA GLU A 33 -35.95 41.73 -6.33
C GLU A 33 -37.36 41.61 -7.01
N PRO A 34 -38.46 41.59 -6.19
CA PRO A 34 -39.73 40.84 -6.40
C PRO A 34 -40.95 41.79 -6.70
N PRO A 35 -42.26 41.37 -6.77
CA PRO A 35 -43.08 40.95 -5.59
C PRO A 35 -44.38 40.09 -5.82
N ASN A 36 -44.96 39.63 -4.67
CA ASN A 36 -46.39 39.51 -4.30
C ASN A 36 -47.29 38.23 -4.48
N TRP A 37 -47.78 37.76 -3.30
CA TRP A 37 -49.13 37.24 -2.91
C TRP A 37 -49.57 35.83 -3.42
N CYS A 38 -50.27 34.93 -2.71
CA CYS A 38 -51.03 34.97 -1.43
C CYS A 38 -51.29 33.54 -0.86
N GLN A 39 -51.68 33.51 0.42
CA GLN A 39 -52.13 32.48 1.38
C GLN A 39 -52.87 31.19 0.89
N SER A 40 -52.70 30.04 1.59
CA SER A 40 -53.64 29.57 2.65
C SER A 40 -53.28 28.22 3.32
N SER A 41 -53.17 28.26 4.65
CA SER A 41 -53.63 27.32 5.71
C SER A 41 -53.50 25.79 5.60
N GLY A 42 -52.93 25.20 6.67
CA GLY A 42 -53.18 23.81 7.09
C GLY A 42 -52.23 23.31 8.18
N LYS A 43 -52.40 23.77 9.44
CA LYS A 43 -51.69 23.25 10.63
C LYS A 43 -52.42 22.03 11.21
N THR A 44 -51.66 21.05 11.68
CA THR A 44 -52.03 20.25 12.86
C THR A 44 -50.79 19.96 13.71
N HIS A 45 -50.85 20.36 14.98
CA HIS A 45 -49.85 20.15 16.04
C HIS A 45 -50.10 18.82 16.77
N TYR A 46 -49.04 18.20 17.32
CA TYR A 46 -49.14 17.43 18.56
C TYR A 46 -48.06 17.85 19.56
N HIS A 47 -48.51 17.95 20.81
CA HIS A 47 -47.89 18.51 22.00
C HIS A 47 -46.82 17.62 22.62
N ILE A 48 -45.85 18.27 23.27
CA ILE A 48 -44.92 17.71 24.27
C ILE A 48 -45.49 18.10 25.63
N ASP A 49 -45.54 17.17 26.58
CA ASP A 49 -45.55 17.44 28.02
C ASP A 49 -44.56 16.50 28.69
N GLY A 50 -43.78 17.05 29.62
CA GLY A 50 -42.90 16.33 30.51
C GLY A 50 -43.16 16.74 31.95
N GLU A 51 -42.93 15.80 32.88
CA GLU A 51 -42.73 15.89 34.34
C GLU A 51 -42.50 14.42 34.75
N GLY A 52 -41.55 13.96 35.57
CA GLY A 52 -40.65 14.55 36.53
C GLY A 52 -40.71 13.71 37.82
N SER A 53 -39.69 12.91 38.15
CA SER A 53 -39.28 12.54 39.53
C SER A 53 -38.14 11.50 39.52
N GLY A 54 -37.11 11.74 40.34
CA GLY A 54 -35.90 10.91 40.44
C GLY A 54 -35.94 9.81 41.51
N GLU A 55 -34.73 9.48 41.99
CA GLU A 55 -34.29 8.33 42.83
C GLU A 55 -33.87 7.11 41.97
N GLY A 56 -32.73 6.44 42.13
CA GLY A 56 -31.70 6.46 43.18
C GLY A 56 -31.25 5.02 43.47
N PHE A 57 -30.05 4.65 42.98
CA PHE A 57 -29.14 3.59 43.47
C PHE A 57 -29.47 2.07 43.39
N ALA A 58 -28.48 1.39 42.78
CA ALA A 58 -27.73 0.21 43.27
C ALA A 58 -28.16 -1.24 42.95
N MET A 59 -27.10 -2.04 42.79
CA MET A 59 -26.98 -3.39 42.26
C MET A 59 -27.32 -4.54 43.23
N THR A 60 -27.55 -5.70 42.60
CA THR A 60 -27.28 -7.11 42.97
C THR A 60 -28.37 -8.03 43.56
N PRO A 61 -28.41 -9.32 43.10
CA PRO A 61 -29.44 -10.36 43.36
C PRO A 61 -29.03 -11.23 44.59
N PRO A 62 -29.62 -12.40 44.97
CA PRO A 62 -30.44 -13.37 44.22
C PRO A 62 -31.61 -14.06 44.97
N GLY A 63 -32.43 -14.84 44.24
CA GLY A 63 -33.38 -15.77 44.85
C GLY A 63 -34.28 -16.51 43.86
N ASN A 64 -33.97 -17.79 43.63
CA ASN A 64 -34.88 -18.85 43.17
C ASN A 64 -34.88 -19.91 44.30
N PRO A 65 -35.77 -20.92 44.39
CA PRO A 65 -36.82 -21.36 43.44
C PRO A 65 -38.17 -21.74 44.12
N ILE A 66 -39.16 -22.22 43.35
CA ILE A 66 -39.95 -23.45 43.62
C ILE A 66 -40.96 -23.72 42.47
N ALA A 67 -40.77 -24.90 41.87
CA ALA A 67 -41.68 -25.92 41.33
C ALA A 67 -42.99 -25.59 40.59
N GLY A 68 -43.15 -26.26 39.43
CA GLY A 68 -44.25 -27.22 39.25
C GLY A 68 -44.98 -27.17 37.91
N GLY A 69 -44.74 -28.15 37.03
CA GLY A 69 -45.63 -28.42 35.88
C GLY A 69 -45.04 -29.33 34.80
N LYS A 70 -45.30 -30.64 34.91
CA LYS A 70 -44.91 -31.71 33.97
C LYS A 70 -45.71 -31.65 32.65
N ARG A 71 -45.10 -32.04 31.52
CA ARG A 71 -45.48 -33.24 30.72
C ARG A 71 -44.55 -33.52 29.53
N GLU A 72 -44.03 -34.75 29.61
CA GLU A 72 -43.78 -35.77 28.58
C GLU A 72 -42.75 -35.61 27.45
N ALA A 73 -41.89 -36.62 27.46
CA ALA A 73 -40.76 -36.89 26.61
C ALA A 73 -41.17 -37.72 25.38
N ALA A 74 -40.47 -37.49 24.27
CA ALA A 74 -40.21 -38.52 23.27
C ALA A 74 -38.69 -38.71 23.17
N LYS A 75 -38.24 -39.91 23.53
CA LYS A 75 -36.87 -40.42 23.38
C LYS A 75 -36.70 -40.92 21.94
N MET A 76 -35.62 -40.50 21.26
CA MET A 76 -34.87 -41.40 20.36
C MET A 76 -33.38 -41.08 20.47
N ALA A 77 -32.62 -42.12 20.78
CA ALA A 77 -31.16 -42.12 20.98
C ALA A 77 -30.41 -42.16 19.64
N PRO A 78 -29.14 -41.72 19.59
CA PRO A 78 -28.36 -41.66 18.37
C PRO A 78 -27.80 -43.04 17.98
N VAL A 79 -27.85 -43.35 16.69
CA VAL A 79 -27.17 -44.50 16.11
C VAL A 79 -25.73 -44.10 15.77
N ILE A 80 -24.81 -44.63 16.55
CA ILE A 80 -23.36 -44.64 16.28
C ILE A 80 -23.10 -45.72 15.23
N ARG A 81 -22.46 -45.36 14.12
CA ARG A 81 -21.79 -46.31 13.22
C ARG A 81 -20.35 -45.86 13.02
N GLU A 82 -19.44 -46.64 13.59
CA GLU A 82 -18.00 -46.63 13.32
C GLU A 82 -17.69 -47.45 12.06
N ASN A 83 -16.59 -47.07 11.37
CA ASN A 83 -15.61 -47.87 10.59
C ASN A 83 -15.17 -47.21 9.25
N PRO A 84 -13.97 -47.52 8.70
CA PRO A 84 -12.73 -46.80 9.02
C PRO A 84 -12.02 -46.27 7.75
N LEU A 85 -11.06 -45.36 7.92
CA LEU A 85 -10.16 -44.88 6.86
C LEU A 85 -9.06 -45.92 6.54
N PRO A 86 -8.68 -46.15 5.28
CA PRO A 86 -7.50 -46.95 4.95
C PRO A 86 -6.25 -46.08 4.76
N HIS A 87 -5.20 -46.40 5.52
CA HIS A 87 -3.82 -46.00 5.25
C HIS A 87 -3.20 -46.90 4.18
N ARG A 88 -2.49 -46.31 3.21
CA ARG A 88 -1.38 -46.97 2.48
C ARG A 88 -0.26 -45.95 2.22
N LYS A 89 0.89 -46.17 2.85
CA LYS A 89 2.22 -45.73 2.39
C LYS A 89 2.97 -46.99 1.94
N PRO A 90 3.77 -46.97 0.86
CA PRO A 90 4.68 -48.05 0.54
C PRO A 90 6.06 -47.84 1.19
N GLU A 91 6.58 -48.88 1.82
CA GLU A 91 8.00 -49.06 2.17
C GLU A 91 8.74 -49.68 0.98
N ILE A 92 9.94 -49.17 0.65
CA ILE A 92 11.00 -49.95 0.00
C ILE A 92 12.35 -49.60 0.64
N ASN A 93 13.10 -50.67 0.89
CA ASN A 93 14.38 -50.81 1.59
C ASN A 93 15.57 -50.08 0.94
N LEU A 94 16.54 -49.72 1.78
CA LEU A 94 17.93 -49.51 1.39
C LEU A 94 18.85 -50.19 2.41
N CYS A 95 19.53 -51.25 1.95
CA CYS A 95 20.70 -51.83 2.60
C CYS A 95 21.97 -51.47 1.81
N ASP A 96 23.05 -51.31 2.59
CA ASP A 96 24.48 -51.48 2.31
C ASP A 96 25.20 -50.55 1.32
N ILE A 97 26.21 -49.84 1.85
CA ILE A 97 27.64 -49.97 1.47
C ILE A 97 28.50 -49.63 2.70
N GLU A 98 29.41 -50.54 3.01
CA GLU A 98 30.44 -50.48 4.07
C GLU A 98 31.59 -49.51 3.75
N GLY A 99 32.29 -49.06 4.81
CA GLY A 99 33.74 -48.91 4.77
C GLY A 99 34.32 -47.63 5.35
N GLY A 100 35.06 -47.75 6.48
CA GLY A 100 36.12 -46.79 6.81
C GLY A 100 36.25 -46.42 8.29
N GLN A 101 37.02 -47.20 9.04
CA GLN A 101 37.46 -46.93 10.42
C GLN A 101 38.24 -45.61 10.56
N GLN A 102 38.07 -44.91 11.69
CA GLN A 102 39.20 -44.54 12.56
C GLN A 102 38.75 -44.21 13.99
N VAL A 103 39.54 -44.70 14.94
CA VAL A 103 39.30 -44.72 16.39
C VAL A 103 40.12 -43.61 17.03
N ALA A 104 39.51 -42.74 17.86
CA ALA A 104 40.22 -42.01 18.92
C ALA A 104 39.26 -41.43 20.00
N ASN A 105 39.31 -42.04 21.19
CA ASN A 105 39.05 -41.56 22.57
C ASN A 105 37.84 -40.67 22.94
N PRO A 106 36.97 -41.09 23.90
CA PRO A 106 35.80 -40.33 24.33
C PRO A 106 35.93 -39.77 25.76
N ILE A 107 36.61 -38.64 25.97
CA ILE A 107 36.42 -37.84 27.21
C ILE A 107 36.62 -36.37 26.85
N MET A 108 35.64 -35.51 27.17
CA MET A 108 35.57 -34.05 26.95
C MET A 108 34.81 -33.54 25.71
N THR A 109 33.59 -34.01 25.46
CA THR A 109 32.57 -33.20 24.75
C THR A 109 31.17 -33.56 25.25
N SER A 110 30.79 -33.05 26.42
CA SER A 110 29.41 -33.18 26.94
C SER A 110 28.93 -31.89 27.61
N TRP A 111 29.25 -30.73 27.02
CA TRP A 111 28.75 -29.44 27.51
C TRP A 111 28.40 -28.41 26.42
N LEU A 112 28.33 -28.78 25.13
CA LEU A 112 28.09 -27.83 24.04
C LEU A 112 27.08 -28.26 22.95
N VAL A 113 26.28 -29.31 23.17
CA VAL A 113 25.22 -29.74 22.21
C VAL A 113 23.80 -29.66 22.80
N MET A 114 23.64 -29.24 24.06
CA MET A 114 22.34 -29.03 24.71
C MET A 114 21.87 -27.57 24.72
N PHE A 115 22.17 -26.77 23.70
CA PHE A 115 21.65 -25.39 23.62
C PHE A 115 21.34 -24.88 22.20
N SER A 116 21.03 -25.77 21.26
CA SER A 116 20.72 -25.39 19.87
C SER A 116 19.62 -26.23 19.23
N CYS A 117 18.59 -26.58 20.01
CA CYS A 117 17.34 -27.13 19.45
C CYS A 117 16.14 -27.00 20.42
N LEU A 118 15.99 -25.86 21.11
CA LEU A 118 14.66 -25.42 21.52
C LEU A 118 14.00 -24.73 20.33
N LEU A 119 13.73 -25.53 19.29
CA LEU A 119 12.59 -25.29 18.43
C LEU A 119 11.39 -25.30 19.38
N ILE A 120 10.83 -24.13 19.64
CA ILE A 120 9.48 -24.06 20.18
C ILE A 120 8.60 -24.67 19.10
N ALA A 121 8.39 -25.98 19.19
CA ALA A 121 7.16 -26.57 18.73
C ALA A 121 6.08 -25.79 19.48
N VAL A 122 5.51 -24.78 18.82
CA VAL A 122 4.21 -24.28 19.19
C VAL A 122 3.31 -25.47 18.89
N SER A 123 3.14 -26.36 19.87
CA SER A 123 2.00 -27.24 19.84
C SER A 123 0.79 -26.35 19.63
N ALA A 124 -0.18 -26.83 18.86
CA ALA A 124 -1.54 -26.28 18.86
C ALA A 124 -2.14 -26.50 20.26
N GLY A 125 -1.55 -25.85 21.26
CA GLY A 125 -1.96 -25.86 22.64
C GLY A 125 -3.24 -25.05 22.76
N VAL A 126 -4.04 -25.39 23.76
CA VAL A 126 -5.20 -24.58 24.14
C VAL A 126 -4.72 -23.14 24.35
N GLU A 127 -5.34 -22.17 23.68
CA GLU A 127 -5.07 -20.73 23.84
C GLU A 127 -5.61 -20.22 25.19
N ASP A 128 -5.16 -20.84 26.27
CA ASP A 128 -5.56 -20.56 27.64
C ASP A 128 -4.79 -19.38 28.25
N LYS A 129 -5.00 -19.13 29.55
CA LYS A 129 -4.31 -18.08 30.30
C LYS A 129 -2.78 -18.18 30.20
N ALA A 130 -2.21 -19.38 30.17
CA ALA A 130 -0.75 -19.55 30.12
C ALA A 130 -0.20 -19.17 28.75
N PHE A 131 -0.87 -19.59 27.67
CA PHE A 131 -0.50 -19.22 26.30
C PHE A 131 -0.41 -17.69 26.13
N TRP A 132 -1.48 -16.95 26.46
CA TRP A 132 -1.51 -15.50 26.27
C TRP A 132 -0.52 -14.76 27.16
N LYS A 133 -0.31 -15.23 28.40
CA LYS A 133 0.72 -14.66 29.27
C LYS A 133 2.12 -14.89 28.70
N GLN A 134 2.40 -16.08 28.20
CA GLN A 134 3.69 -16.40 27.60
C GLN A 134 3.95 -15.56 26.35
N GLN A 135 2.97 -15.45 25.45
CA GLN A 135 3.06 -14.62 24.24
C GLN A 135 3.32 -13.14 24.59
N GLY A 136 2.55 -12.58 25.53
CA GLY A 136 2.73 -11.20 25.98
C GLY A 136 4.10 -10.95 26.64
N GLN A 137 4.58 -11.87 27.48
CA GLN A 137 5.91 -11.77 28.10
C GLN A 137 7.04 -11.90 27.07
N ALA A 138 6.88 -12.75 26.05
CA ALA A 138 7.84 -12.87 24.96
C ALA A 138 7.95 -11.57 24.15
N ARG A 139 6.81 -10.94 23.81
CA ARG A 139 6.81 -9.64 23.10
C ARG A 139 7.39 -8.52 23.96
N LEU A 140 7.09 -8.48 25.25
CA LEU A 140 7.68 -7.51 26.18
C LEU A 140 9.20 -7.68 26.24
N LYS A 141 9.69 -8.91 26.37
CA LYS A 141 11.13 -9.21 26.38
C LYS A 141 11.80 -8.77 25.08
N TYR A 142 11.20 -9.04 23.93
CA TYR A 142 11.69 -8.53 22.64
C TYR A 142 11.80 -7.00 22.65
N SER A 143 10.76 -6.31 23.11
CA SER A 143 10.71 -4.84 23.11
C SER A 143 11.77 -4.22 24.04
N LEU A 144 12.02 -4.82 25.21
CA LEU A 144 13.07 -4.37 26.15
C LEU A 144 14.49 -4.66 25.66
N GLN A 145 14.66 -5.65 24.78
CA GLN A 145 15.98 -6.04 24.25
C GLN A 145 16.30 -5.39 22.91
N HIS A 146 15.29 -4.90 22.18
CA HIS A 146 15.48 -4.24 20.90
C HIS A 146 16.31 -2.96 21.07
N LYS A 147 17.31 -2.80 20.20
CA LYS A 147 18.18 -1.62 20.18
C LYS A 147 17.98 -0.86 18.87
N ASN A 148 17.83 0.45 19.00
CA ASN A 148 17.78 1.35 17.85
C ASN A 148 19.10 1.29 17.08
N VAL A 149 19.00 1.24 15.75
CA VAL A 149 20.14 1.34 14.84
C VAL A 149 20.36 2.83 14.51
N GLU A 150 21.21 3.51 15.28
CA GLU A 150 21.47 4.95 15.13
C GLU A 150 22.71 5.24 14.26
N LYS A 151 22.67 4.73 13.03
CA LYS A 151 23.64 5.03 11.98
C LYS A 151 22.93 5.41 10.70
N PHE A 152 23.63 6.04 9.76
CA PHE A 152 22.99 6.43 8.52
C PHE A 152 22.78 5.24 7.59
N ALA A 153 21.60 5.19 6.98
CA ALA A 153 21.22 4.20 6.00
C ALA A 153 22.03 4.40 4.71
N LYS A 154 22.66 3.32 4.25
CA LYS A 154 23.26 3.23 2.92
C LYS A 154 22.17 2.95 1.86
N ASN A 155 21.18 2.16 2.21
CA ASN A 155 20.10 1.85 1.27
C ASN A 155 18.77 2.24 1.89
N VAL A 156 17.85 2.72 1.06
CA VAL A 156 16.46 2.96 1.44
C VAL A 156 15.58 2.18 0.48
N ILE A 157 14.64 1.41 1.02
CA ILE A 157 13.55 0.81 0.26
C ILE A 157 12.24 1.26 0.88
N LEU A 158 11.43 1.96 0.08
CA LEU A 158 10.09 2.38 0.44
C LEU A 158 9.08 1.55 -0.35
N PHE A 159 8.35 0.71 0.36
CA PHE A 159 7.22 -0.05 -0.18
C PHE A 159 5.93 0.73 0.03
N VAL A 160 5.15 0.89 -1.04
CA VAL A 160 3.83 1.52 -1.04
C VAL A 160 2.80 0.48 -1.46
N GLY A 161 1.91 0.10 -0.54
CA GLY A 161 0.67 -0.59 -0.91
C GLY A 161 -0.39 0.47 -1.21
N ASP A 162 -0.63 0.74 -2.49
CA ASP A 162 -1.61 1.74 -2.92
C ASP A 162 -3.00 1.33 -2.39
N GLY A 163 -3.67 2.20 -1.64
CA GLY A 163 -4.93 1.90 -0.96
C GLY A 163 -4.86 0.92 0.23
N MET A 164 -3.67 0.46 0.64
CA MET A 164 -3.50 -0.60 1.66
C MET A 164 -3.63 -0.10 3.10
N GLY A 165 -4.82 0.38 3.49
CA GLY A 165 -5.08 0.81 4.86
C GLY A 165 -5.21 -0.34 5.88
N MET A 166 -5.59 0.01 7.11
CA MET A 166 -5.52 -0.93 8.25
C MET A 166 -6.45 -2.15 8.10
N SER A 167 -7.64 -1.96 7.52
CA SER A 167 -8.59 -3.04 7.22
C SER A 167 -8.02 -4.01 6.18
N THR A 168 -7.42 -3.50 5.11
CA THR A 168 -6.73 -4.29 4.08
C THR A 168 -5.57 -5.09 4.66
N VAL A 169 -4.71 -4.47 5.47
CA VAL A 169 -3.59 -5.16 6.17
C VAL A 169 -4.13 -6.33 7.01
N THR A 170 -5.15 -6.08 7.82
CA THR A 170 -5.72 -7.10 8.71
C THR A 170 -6.39 -8.23 7.92
N ALA A 171 -7.18 -7.92 6.89
CA ALA A 171 -7.80 -8.92 6.04
C ALA A 171 -6.77 -9.74 5.25
N ALA A 172 -5.70 -9.11 4.76
CA ALA A 172 -4.62 -9.80 4.04
C ALA A 172 -3.82 -10.75 4.95
N ARG A 173 -3.60 -10.36 6.22
CA ARG A 173 -2.99 -11.23 7.25
C ARG A 173 -3.80 -12.51 7.45
N ILE A 174 -5.11 -12.38 7.64
CA ILE A 174 -6.03 -13.51 7.81
C ILE A 174 -6.05 -14.36 6.54
N TYR A 175 -6.21 -13.73 5.38
CA TYR A 175 -6.18 -14.39 4.07
C TYR A 175 -4.92 -15.23 3.88
N LYS A 176 -3.74 -14.66 4.16
CA LYS A 176 -2.46 -15.36 4.08
C LYS A 176 -2.45 -16.60 4.96
N GLY A 177 -2.84 -16.47 6.23
CA GLY A 177 -2.82 -17.60 7.16
C GLY A 177 -3.78 -18.72 6.75
N GLN A 178 -4.96 -18.37 6.26
CA GLN A 178 -5.94 -19.33 5.75
C GLN A 178 -5.44 -20.09 4.52
N ARG A 179 -4.75 -19.40 3.60
CA ARG A 179 -4.09 -20.05 2.45
C ARG A 179 -2.93 -20.95 2.85
N GLN A 180 -2.41 -20.81 4.07
CA GLN A 180 -1.41 -21.70 4.68
C GLN A 180 -2.04 -22.83 5.53
N GLY A 181 -3.37 -22.98 5.52
CA GLY A 181 -4.09 -24.01 6.29
C GLY A 181 -4.19 -23.71 7.80
N ARG A 182 -3.97 -22.46 8.20
CA ARG A 182 -4.15 -21.97 9.58
C ARG A 182 -5.49 -21.26 9.74
N THR A 183 -5.88 -20.91 10.96
CA THR A 183 -7.10 -20.12 11.22
C THR A 183 -7.02 -18.72 10.59
N GLY A 184 -5.85 -18.10 10.61
CA GLY A 184 -5.57 -16.87 9.88
C GLY A 184 -5.19 -15.71 10.79
N GLU A 185 -6.00 -15.43 11.81
CA GLU A 185 -5.90 -14.21 12.63
C GLU A 185 -4.58 -14.09 13.39
N GLU A 186 -3.95 -15.22 13.72
CA GLU A 186 -2.66 -15.30 14.43
C GLU A 186 -1.45 -15.39 13.49
N THR A 187 -1.66 -15.25 12.18
CA THR A 187 -0.57 -15.08 11.22
C THR A 187 -0.02 -13.66 11.33
N GLU A 188 1.24 -13.45 10.97
CA GLU A 188 1.83 -12.12 10.86
C GLU A 188 2.37 -11.93 9.45
N LEU A 189 2.08 -10.79 8.84
CA LEU A 189 2.76 -10.30 7.66
C LEU A 189 4.21 -9.94 8.02
N VAL A 190 5.14 -10.08 7.08
CA VAL A 190 6.58 -9.86 7.36
C VAL A 190 6.87 -8.48 7.93
N TYR A 191 6.19 -7.44 7.46
CA TYR A 191 6.35 -6.08 7.96
C TYR A 191 5.68 -5.82 9.31
N GLU A 192 4.76 -6.66 9.77
CA GLU A 192 4.19 -6.57 11.13
C GLU A 192 5.20 -6.97 12.21
N LYS A 193 6.24 -7.72 11.81
CA LYS A 193 7.37 -8.07 12.67
C LYS A 193 8.40 -6.95 12.78
N PHE A 194 8.23 -5.86 12.03
CA PHE A 194 9.15 -4.73 12.12
C PHE A 194 9.03 -4.07 13.52
N PRO A 195 10.15 -3.56 14.07
CA PRO A 195 10.17 -3.08 15.44
C PRO A 195 9.38 -1.78 15.68
N PHE A 196 9.14 -0.98 14.63
CA PHE A 196 8.49 0.31 14.73
C PHE A 196 7.26 0.40 13.84
N VAL A 197 6.19 0.94 14.41
CA VAL A 197 4.92 1.23 13.73
C VAL A 197 4.50 2.67 14.05
N GLY A 198 4.08 3.39 13.02
CA GLY A 198 3.45 4.70 13.12
C GLY A 198 2.14 4.76 12.33
N LEU A 199 1.43 5.87 12.48
CA LEU A 199 0.24 6.22 11.71
C LEU A 199 0.48 7.50 10.92
N SER A 200 0.09 7.48 9.66
CA SER A 200 0.28 8.56 8.70
C SER A 200 -1.07 9.19 8.34
N LYS A 201 -1.21 10.51 8.58
CA LYS A 201 -2.39 11.30 8.22
C LYS A 201 -2.35 11.68 6.74
N THR A 202 -3.32 11.21 5.96
CA THR A 202 -3.24 11.15 4.49
C THR A 202 -3.89 12.31 3.74
N TYR A 203 -4.72 13.12 4.38
CA TYR A 203 -5.42 14.26 3.75
C TYR A 203 -4.50 15.10 2.84
N ASN A 204 -4.98 15.46 1.63
CA ASN A 204 -4.33 16.44 0.77
C ASN A 204 -4.65 17.86 1.24
N VAL A 205 -3.96 18.86 0.69
CA VAL A 205 -4.19 20.26 1.13
C VAL A 205 -5.63 20.71 0.89
N ASP A 206 -6.27 20.22 -0.16
CA ASP A 206 -7.63 20.59 -0.59
C ASP A 206 -8.69 19.49 -0.38
N ARG A 207 -8.31 18.28 0.08
CA ARG A 207 -9.22 17.15 0.25
C ARG A 207 -8.95 16.35 1.52
N GLN A 208 -10.02 16.01 2.26
CA GLN A 208 -9.94 15.14 3.44
C GLN A 208 -9.64 13.69 3.06
N VAL A 209 -10.33 13.17 2.05
CA VAL A 209 -10.01 11.90 1.40
C VAL A 209 -9.12 12.22 0.20
N PRO A 210 -7.84 11.82 0.22
CA PRO A 210 -6.88 12.22 -0.80
C PRO A 210 -6.96 11.33 -2.06
N ASP A 211 -6.18 11.68 -3.08
CA ASP A 211 -5.78 10.75 -4.14
C ASP A 211 -4.31 10.34 -4.05
N SER A 212 -3.93 9.34 -4.85
CA SER A 212 -2.56 8.82 -4.95
C SER A 212 -1.54 9.88 -5.40
N ALA A 213 -1.93 10.90 -6.18
CA ALA A 213 -0.97 11.91 -6.64
C ALA A 213 -0.49 12.82 -5.51
N GLY A 214 -1.44 13.38 -4.75
CA GLY A 214 -1.12 14.27 -3.64
C GLY A 214 -0.39 13.54 -2.50
N THR A 215 -0.77 12.30 -2.22
CA THR A 215 -0.17 11.46 -1.17
C THR A 215 1.22 10.98 -1.56
N ALA A 216 1.43 10.54 -2.79
CA ALA A 216 2.74 10.15 -3.28
C ALA A 216 3.71 11.34 -3.30
N THR A 217 3.24 12.53 -3.70
CA THR A 217 4.03 13.76 -3.57
C THR A 217 4.43 14.01 -2.11
N ALA A 218 3.52 13.84 -1.15
CA ALA A 218 3.83 13.96 0.27
C ALA A 218 4.90 12.94 0.72
N MET A 219 4.72 11.66 0.41
CA MET A 219 5.63 10.58 0.85
C MET A 219 7.02 10.68 0.23
N PHE A 220 7.15 11.20 -0.99
CA PHE A 220 8.43 11.24 -1.70
C PHE A 220 9.14 12.58 -1.63
N SER A 221 8.44 13.70 -1.44
CA SER A 221 9.08 15.03 -1.38
C SER A 221 9.06 15.67 0.01
N GLY A 222 8.19 15.16 0.88
CA GLY A 222 7.95 15.76 2.20
C GLY A 222 7.13 17.04 2.16
N VAL A 223 6.38 17.26 1.08
CA VAL A 223 5.47 18.39 0.91
C VAL A 223 4.10 17.87 0.49
N LYS A 224 3.04 18.22 1.23
CA LYS A 224 1.66 17.94 0.82
C LYS A 224 1.24 18.90 -0.29
N THR A 225 0.41 18.41 -1.21
CA THR A 225 -0.11 19.19 -2.32
C THR A 225 -1.60 18.96 -2.52
N ASN A 226 -2.16 19.53 -3.58
CA ASN A 226 -3.55 19.40 -3.97
C ASN A 226 -3.81 18.05 -4.67
N TYR A 227 -5.06 17.62 -4.63
CA TYR A 227 -5.56 16.46 -5.34
C TYR A 227 -5.15 16.46 -6.83
N GLY A 228 -4.67 15.33 -7.32
CA GLY A 228 -4.31 15.11 -8.72
C GLY A 228 -2.97 15.75 -9.15
N VAL A 229 -2.32 16.53 -8.29
CA VAL A 229 -1.05 17.21 -8.60
C VAL A 229 0.15 16.34 -8.19
N LEU A 230 1.15 16.24 -9.07
CA LEU A 230 2.34 15.41 -8.87
C LEU A 230 3.60 16.27 -8.83
N GLY A 231 4.41 16.13 -7.77
CA GLY A 231 5.74 16.75 -7.67
C GLY A 231 5.73 18.28 -7.61
N LEU A 232 4.57 18.93 -7.57
CA LEU A 232 4.43 20.36 -7.33
C LEU A 232 3.73 20.57 -5.99
N ASP A 233 4.07 21.63 -5.27
CA ASP A 233 3.36 22.00 -4.04
C ASP A 233 1.98 22.62 -4.31
N ALA A 234 1.22 22.87 -3.24
CA ALA A 234 -0.18 23.31 -3.31
C ALA A 234 -0.41 24.67 -3.99
N ARG A 235 0.66 25.40 -4.34
CA ARG A 235 0.56 26.67 -5.06
C ARG A 235 0.40 26.45 -6.56
N ALA A 236 0.70 25.26 -7.09
CA ALA A 236 0.40 24.90 -8.47
C ALA A 236 -1.10 24.75 -8.69
N ALA A 237 -1.62 25.35 -9.76
CA ALA A 237 -3.01 25.22 -10.15
C ALA A 237 -3.29 23.81 -10.70
N PRO A 238 -4.26 23.05 -10.13
CA PRO A 238 -4.67 21.77 -10.69
C PRO A 238 -5.23 21.94 -12.10
N MET A 239 -4.87 21.03 -13.02
CA MET A 239 -5.29 21.03 -14.43
C MET A 239 -4.96 22.30 -15.25
N ASP A 240 -4.22 23.26 -14.70
CA ASP A 240 -3.90 24.51 -15.39
C ASP A 240 -2.41 24.80 -15.26
N CYS A 241 -1.68 24.58 -16.36
CA CYS A 241 -0.23 24.77 -16.37
C CYS A 241 0.12 26.24 -16.56
N ASP A 242 0.88 26.79 -15.60
CA ASP A 242 1.69 28.00 -15.75
C ASP A 242 3.16 27.63 -15.53
N ALA A 243 3.99 27.84 -16.56
CA ALA A 243 5.39 27.40 -16.55
C ALA A 243 6.22 28.10 -15.46
N SER A 244 5.91 29.37 -15.16
CA SER A 244 6.60 30.11 -14.10
C SER A 244 6.18 29.58 -12.73
N GLN A 245 4.88 29.37 -12.52
CA GLN A 245 4.32 28.77 -11.31
C GLN A 245 4.88 27.39 -11.03
N ASN A 246 4.90 26.53 -12.04
CA ASN A 246 5.45 25.18 -11.92
C ASN A 246 6.92 25.23 -11.51
N ALA A 247 7.73 26.09 -12.13
CA ALA A 247 9.15 26.19 -11.84
C ALA A 247 9.47 26.51 -10.36
N TRP A 248 8.66 27.33 -9.67
CA TRP A 248 8.89 27.66 -8.25
C TRP A 248 8.07 26.82 -7.26
N SER A 249 7.08 26.07 -7.74
CA SER A 249 6.28 25.11 -6.93
C SER A 249 6.82 23.68 -7.00
N SER A 250 7.73 23.38 -7.94
CA SER A 250 8.43 22.09 -8.01
C SER A 250 9.10 21.72 -6.70
N VAL A 251 8.87 20.48 -6.28
CA VAL A 251 9.51 19.87 -5.11
C VAL A 251 10.39 18.71 -5.54
N ASP A 252 11.52 18.55 -4.86
CA ASP A 252 12.44 17.45 -5.11
C ASP A 252 11.98 16.18 -4.38
N SER A 253 12.03 15.04 -5.07
CA SER A 253 11.69 13.75 -4.49
C SER A 253 12.90 13.05 -3.85
N LEU A 254 12.63 11.96 -3.11
CA LEU A 254 13.64 11.02 -2.62
C LEU A 254 14.55 10.50 -3.75
N ALA A 255 14.06 10.39 -4.99
CA ALA A 255 14.88 10.03 -6.14
C ALA A 255 15.92 11.11 -6.43
N THR A 256 15.50 12.38 -6.49
CA THR A 256 16.39 13.54 -6.68
C THR A 256 17.41 13.60 -5.54
N TRP A 257 16.96 13.55 -4.28
CA TRP A 257 17.86 13.60 -3.12
C TRP A 257 18.87 12.47 -3.10
N GLY A 258 18.45 11.25 -3.48
CA GLY A 258 19.33 10.10 -3.63
C GLY A 258 20.37 10.32 -4.72
N GLN A 259 19.94 10.69 -5.92
CA GLN A 259 20.82 10.92 -7.07
C GLN A 259 21.85 12.04 -6.81
N ASP A 260 21.44 13.13 -6.15
CA ASP A 260 22.32 14.25 -5.81
C ASP A 260 23.37 13.88 -4.76
N SER A 261 23.06 12.89 -3.91
CA SER A 261 24.03 12.30 -2.98
C SER A 261 24.94 11.24 -3.61
N GLY A 262 24.83 10.99 -4.92
CA GLY A 262 25.60 9.98 -5.64
C GLY A 262 25.09 8.54 -5.45
N ARG A 263 23.88 8.36 -4.90
CA ARG A 263 23.21 7.05 -4.82
C ARG A 263 22.55 6.70 -6.14
N HIS A 264 22.34 5.41 -6.39
CA HIS A 264 21.45 4.98 -7.47
C HIS A 264 20.00 5.14 -7.03
N ALA A 265 19.09 5.38 -7.96
CA ALA A 265 17.66 5.40 -7.69
C ALA A 265 16.91 4.49 -8.68
N GLY A 266 15.84 3.86 -8.24
CA GLY A 266 15.00 3.04 -9.10
C GLY A 266 13.56 2.95 -8.59
N LEU A 267 12.67 2.53 -9.49
CA LEU A 267 11.26 2.31 -9.19
C LEU A 267 10.80 0.95 -9.73
N VAL A 268 9.88 0.32 -8.99
CA VAL A 268 9.23 -0.95 -9.33
C VAL A 268 7.74 -0.80 -9.02
N THR A 269 6.87 -1.20 -9.93
CA THR A 269 5.42 -1.17 -9.69
C THR A 269 4.65 -2.21 -10.50
N THR A 270 3.48 -2.60 -10.04
CA THR A 270 2.48 -3.36 -10.82
C THR A 270 1.55 -2.47 -11.66
N THR A 271 1.66 -1.14 -11.58
CA THR A 271 0.87 -0.19 -12.39
C THR A 271 1.60 0.20 -13.69
N SER A 272 1.04 1.16 -14.45
CA SER A 272 1.80 1.80 -15.53
C SER A 272 2.93 2.62 -14.91
N VAL A 273 4.08 2.70 -15.58
CA VAL A 273 5.21 3.52 -15.09
C VAL A 273 4.86 5.01 -14.90
N THR A 274 3.77 5.45 -15.52
CA THR A 274 3.24 6.81 -15.54
C THR A 274 2.07 7.02 -14.58
N HIS A 275 1.60 5.99 -13.86
CA HIS A 275 0.58 6.11 -12.83
C HIS A 275 1.03 7.11 -11.75
N ALA A 276 0.08 7.66 -10.97
CA ALA A 276 0.34 8.73 -10.01
C ALA A 276 1.47 8.40 -9.02
N THR A 277 1.40 7.25 -8.36
CA THR A 277 2.41 6.82 -7.38
C THR A 277 3.83 6.76 -7.97
N PRO A 278 4.12 6.02 -9.06
CA PRO A 278 5.46 6.05 -9.64
C PRO A 278 5.83 7.40 -10.25
N ALA A 279 4.87 8.13 -10.83
CA ALA A 279 5.10 9.43 -11.45
C ALA A 279 5.52 10.50 -10.45
N ALA A 280 4.95 10.54 -9.24
CA ALA A 280 5.35 11.50 -8.19
C ALA A 280 6.82 11.33 -7.77
N PHE A 281 7.42 10.16 -8.03
CA PHE A 281 8.82 9.91 -7.73
C PHE A 281 9.77 10.66 -8.69
N TYR A 282 9.30 11.08 -9.88
CA TYR A 282 10.17 11.69 -10.89
C TYR A 282 9.61 12.85 -11.72
N SER A 283 8.30 13.12 -11.67
CA SER A 283 7.64 14.10 -12.52
C SER A 283 7.06 15.28 -11.75
N HIS A 284 6.87 16.38 -12.47
CA HIS A 284 6.31 17.65 -12.00
C HIS A 284 5.16 18.01 -12.94
N ILE A 285 3.91 17.79 -12.53
CA ILE A 285 2.76 17.96 -13.42
C ILE A 285 1.48 18.36 -12.68
N ASN A 286 0.68 19.22 -13.31
CA ASN A 286 -0.54 19.80 -12.75
C ASN A 286 -1.72 18.83 -12.70
N HIS A 287 -1.63 17.68 -13.37
CA HIS A 287 -2.64 16.64 -13.29
C HIS A 287 -2.06 15.25 -13.61
N ARG A 288 -2.40 14.26 -12.79
CA ARG A 288 -1.96 12.86 -12.92
C ARG A 288 -2.34 12.19 -14.25
N ASP A 289 -3.51 12.52 -14.81
CA ASP A 289 -3.97 11.92 -16.06
C ASP A 289 -3.12 12.29 -17.29
N TRP A 290 -2.22 13.26 -17.19
CA TRP A 290 -1.34 13.71 -18.28
C TRP A 290 -0.16 12.73 -18.49
N GLU A 291 -0.47 11.43 -18.50
CA GLU A 291 0.48 10.32 -18.61
C GLU A 291 1.27 10.32 -19.92
N CYS A 292 0.62 10.73 -21.01
CA CYS A 292 1.19 10.88 -22.35
C CYS A 292 0.58 12.08 -23.09
N ASP A 293 1.13 12.42 -24.25
CA ASP A 293 0.83 13.61 -25.05
C ASP A 293 -0.66 13.80 -25.38
N THR A 294 -1.40 12.72 -25.62
CA THR A 294 -2.83 12.77 -25.95
C THR A 294 -3.74 13.14 -24.79
N LYS A 295 -3.24 13.09 -23.55
CA LYS A 295 -4.01 13.48 -22.35
C LYS A 295 -3.73 14.91 -21.91
N ILE A 296 -2.69 15.55 -22.44
CA ILE A 296 -2.46 16.98 -22.18
C ILE A 296 -3.42 17.79 -23.05
N PRO A 297 -4.25 18.66 -22.44
CA PRO A 297 -5.06 19.61 -23.20
C PRO A 297 -4.19 20.47 -24.11
N GLU A 298 -4.64 20.74 -25.34
CA GLU A 298 -3.83 21.44 -26.36
C GLU A 298 -3.20 22.76 -25.84
N LYS A 299 -3.94 23.53 -25.03
CA LYS A 299 -3.46 24.78 -24.41
C LYS A 299 -2.25 24.61 -23.48
N HIS A 300 -1.96 23.39 -23.01
CA HIS A 300 -0.89 23.09 -22.06
C HIS A 300 0.28 22.29 -22.64
N LYS A 301 0.17 21.79 -23.88
CA LYS A 301 1.23 20.98 -24.53
C LYS A 301 2.57 21.72 -24.67
N SER A 302 2.54 23.04 -24.81
CA SER A 302 3.76 23.87 -24.84
C SER A 302 4.28 24.24 -23.45
N CYS A 303 3.49 24.05 -22.40
CA CYS A 303 3.79 24.46 -21.03
C CYS A 303 4.51 23.36 -20.24
N VAL A 304 4.03 22.11 -20.36
CA VAL A 304 4.56 20.96 -19.62
C VAL A 304 4.70 19.75 -20.52
N LYS A 305 5.67 18.90 -20.21
CA LYS A 305 5.84 17.59 -20.85
C LYS A 305 4.94 16.57 -20.14
N ASP A 306 4.42 15.62 -20.90
CA ASP A 306 3.70 14.48 -20.32
C ASP A 306 4.60 13.64 -19.42
N ILE A 307 3.99 12.88 -18.50
CA ILE A 307 4.71 12.10 -17.49
C ILE A 307 5.72 11.15 -18.16
N ALA A 308 5.33 10.43 -19.22
CA ALA A 308 6.21 9.53 -19.94
C ALA A 308 7.45 10.24 -20.51
N ARG A 309 7.28 11.45 -21.07
CA ARG A 309 8.41 12.29 -21.50
C ARG A 309 9.27 12.75 -20.33
N GLN A 310 8.68 13.13 -19.21
CA GLN A 310 9.46 13.53 -18.03
C GLN A 310 10.32 12.37 -17.51
N LEU A 311 9.83 11.12 -17.56
CA LEU A 311 10.59 9.93 -17.19
C LEU A 311 11.88 9.78 -18.00
N VAL A 312 11.86 10.04 -19.31
CA VAL A 312 13.02 9.79 -20.17
C VAL A 312 13.87 11.03 -20.44
N GLU A 313 13.29 12.23 -20.37
CA GLU A 313 13.96 13.48 -20.73
C GLU A 313 14.46 14.28 -19.52
N ASN A 314 13.77 14.22 -18.38
CA ASN A 314 14.04 15.10 -17.23
C ASN A 314 14.67 14.33 -16.07
N ARG A 315 15.53 14.97 -15.28
CA ARG A 315 15.93 14.44 -13.97
C ARG A 315 14.79 14.65 -12.96
N PRO A 316 14.59 13.71 -12.01
CA PRO A 316 15.42 12.53 -11.76
C PRO A 316 15.11 11.31 -12.66
N GLY A 317 14.00 11.33 -13.41
CA GLY A 317 13.54 10.20 -14.23
C GLY A 317 14.60 9.63 -15.19
N SER A 318 15.22 10.49 -15.98
CA SER A 318 16.20 10.11 -17.02
C SER A 318 17.48 9.48 -16.45
N ALA A 319 17.71 9.65 -15.15
CA ALA A 319 18.84 9.11 -14.40
C ALA A 319 18.48 7.92 -13.49
N LEU A 320 17.22 7.49 -13.46
CA LEU A 320 16.81 6.26 -12.78
C LEU A 320 17.52 5.05 -13.41
N ARG A 321 18.08 4.22 -12.54
CA ARG A 321 18.91 3.07 -12.91
C ARG A 321 18.09 1.80 -13.12
N VAL A 322 16.92 1.75 -12.50
CA VAL A 322 15.95 0.67 -12.64
C VAL A 322 14.56 1.28 -12.77
N ILE A 323 13.82 0.84 -13.80
CA ILE A 323 12.42 1.18 -14.05
C ILE A 323 11.72 -0.14 -14.42
N LEU A 324 10.93 -0.74 -13.53
CA LEU A 324 10.24 -2.02 -13.79
C LEU A 324 8.74 -1.84 -13.54
N ALA A 325 7.93 -1.90 -14.59
CA ALA A 325 6.51 -1.56 -14.53
C ALA A 325 5.74 -2.13 -15.74
N GLY A 326 4.45 -1.80 -15.85
CA GLY A 326 3.76 -1.79 -17.14
C GLY A 326 3.88 -0.42 -17.85
N GLY A 327 2.96 -0.11 -18.77
CA GLY A 327 2.83 1.23 -19.38
C GLY A 327 3.48 1.37 -20.76
N GLN A 328 3.59 0.27 -21.52
CA GLN A 328 4.12 0.28 -22.88
C GLN A 328 3.43 1.31 -23.80
N ARG A 329 2.11 1.50 -23.70
CA ARG A 329 1.34 2.43 -24.56
C ARG A 329 1.75 3.89 -24.36
N MET A 330 1.95 4.31 -23.11
CA MET A 330 2.36 5.67 -22.75
C MET A 330 3.77 5.99 -23.25
N MET A 331 4.58 4.96 -23.48
CA MET A 331 5.95 5.05 -23.97
C MET A 331 6.05 4.96 -25.50
N GLY A 332 4.93 4.80 -26.23
CA GLY A 332 4.92 4.69 -27.69
C GLY A 332 5.29 3.30 -28.23
N PHE A 333 5.18 2.26 -27.41
CA PHE A 333 5.43 0.88 -27.83
C PHE A 333 4.14 0.32 -28.46
N THR A 334 4.07 0.29 -29.79
CA THR A 334 2.91 -0.24 -30.53
C THR A 334 3.00 -1.76 -30.70
N SER A 335 1.96 -2.49 -30.32
CA SER A 335 1.77 -3.90 -30.69
C SER A 335 0.52 -4.04 -31.56
N GLU A 336 0.46 -5.07 -32.43
CA GLU A 336 -0.72 -5.33 -33.26
C GLU A 336 -1.96 -5.61 -32.39
N GLY A 337 -3.15 -5.17 -32.83
CA GLY A 337 -4.39 -5.28 -32.06
C GLY A 337 -4.52 -4.27 -30.92
N ASP A 338 -4.15 -3.02 -31.19
CA ASP A 338 -4.20 -1.90 -30.24
C ASP A 338 -5.45 -1.02 -30.46
N ASP A 339 -6.61 -1.67 -30.40
CA ASP A 339 -7.94 -1.16 -30.75
C ASP A 339 -8.81 -0.76 -29.53
N ASN A 340 -8.33 -1.00 -28.30
CA ASN A 340 -9.02 -0.51 -27.10
C ASN A 340 -8.70 0.97 -26.84
N ASN A 341 -9.73 1.82 -26.80
CA ASN A 341 -9.64 3.26 -26.50
C ASN A 341 -9.29 3.60 -25.03
N ASP A 342 -9.02 2.60 -24.20
CA ASP A 342 -8.84 2.80 -22.76
C ASP A 342 -7.39 3.19 -22.42
N GLY A 343 -7.23 4.30 -21.69
CA GLY A 343 -5.92 4.82 -21.26
C GLY A 343 -5.30 5.86 -22.17
N CYS A 344 -4.01 6.12 -21.93
CA CYS A 344 -3.20 7.03 -22.72
C CYS A 344 -2.44 6.26 -23.81
N LYS A 345 -2.60 6.70 -25.06
CA LYS A 345 -1.86 6.21 -26.21
C LYS A 345 -1.17 7.41 -26.86
N ARG A 346 0.15 7.34 -27.06
CA ARG A 346 0.88 8.41 -27.74
C ARG A 346 0.44 8.55 -29.18
N ASP A 347 0.34 9.78 -29.67
CA ASP A 347 0.08 10.08 -31.10
C ASP A 347 1.10 11.05 -31.72
N ASP A 348 2.07 11.56 -30.94
CA ASP A 348 3.19 12.38 -31.40
C ASP A 348 4.26 11.65 -32.25
N GLY A 349 4.04 10.37 -32.55
CA GLY A 349 4.92 9.56 -33.40
C GLY A 349 6.23 9.14 -32.74
N ARG A 350 6.40 9.34 -31.43
CA ARG A 350 7.64 9.00 -30.71
C ARG A 350 7.57 7.64 -30.02
N ASN A 351 8.70 6.93 -30.04
CA ASN A 351 8.94 5.77 -29.19
C ASN A 351 9.96 6.14 -28.10
N LEU A 352 9.46 6.46 -26.91
CA LEU A 352 10.27 6.92 -25.79
C LEU A 352 11.21 5.84 -25.25
N THR A 353 10.90 4.54 -25.47
CA THR A 353 11.82 3.46 -25.10
C THR A 353 13.07 3.45 -25.98
N GLU A 354 12.92 3.78 -27.26
CA GLU A 354 14.07 3.95 -28.16
C GLU A 354 14.89 5.18 -27.82
N ASP A 355 14.22 6.30 -27.51
CA ASP A 355 14.89 7.52 -27.06
C ASP A 355 15.71 7.24 -25.79
N TRP A 356 15.13 6.50 -24.85
CA TRP A 356 15.81 6.07 -23.63
C TRP A 356 17.00 5.14 -23.92
N LEU A 357 16.87 4.19 -24.85
CA LEU A 357 17.97 3.29 -25.24
C LEU A 357 19.13 4.02 -25.93
N LYS A 358 18.82 5.05 -26.73
CA LYS A 358 19.80 5.89 -27.43
C LYS A 358 20.46 6.92 -26.51
N ALA A 359 19.90 7.18 -25.33
CA ALA A 359 20.47 8.12 -24.38
C ALA A 359 21.84 7.64 -23.86
N GLY A 360 22.81 8.56 -23.78
CA GLY A 360 24.15 8.27 -23.29
C GLY A 360 24.22 7.95 -21.79
N GLY A 361 25.44 7.73 -21.30
CA GLY A 361 25.73 7.66 -19.86
C GLY A 361 25.79 6.26 -19.23
N GLY A 362 25.69 5.19 -20.03
CA GLY A 362 25.91 3.80 -19.59
C GLY A 362 25.25 2.77 -20.52
N LYS A 363 25.48 1.49 -20.24
CA LYS A 363 24.84 0.37 -20.97
C LYS A 363 23.39 0.22 -20.53
N ARG A 364 22.46 0.41 -21.47
CA ARG A 364 21.02 0.38 -21.22
C ARG A 364 20.41 -0.91 -21.76
N LYS A 365 19.52 -1.53 -20.99
CA LYS A 365 18.81 -2.75 -21.36
C LYS A 365 17.30 -2.54 -21.20
N LEU A 366 16.56 -2.82 -22.25
CA LEU A 366 15.09 -2.93 -22.23
C LEU A 366 14.70 -4.42 -22.20
N VAL A 367 13.74 -4.77 -21.34
CA VAL A 367 13.12 -6.10 -21.26
C VAL A 367 11.59 -5.97 -21.25
N THR A 368 10.88 -6.96 -21.80
CA THR A 368 9.40 -6.91 -21.88
C THR A 368 8.72 -8.18 -21.39
N THR A 369 9.47 -9.21 -21.01
CA THR A 369 8.95 -10.47 -20.49
C THR A 369 9.62 -10.85 -19.17
N LYS A 370 8.97 -11.72 -18.41
CA LYS A 370 9.55 -12.35 -17.22
C LYS A 370 10.90 -13.00 -17.52
N GLN A 371 10.97 -13.79 -18.60
CA GLN A 371 12.17 -14.52 -18.95
C GLN A 371 13.34 -13.59 -19.27
N ASP A 372 13.08 -12.50 -20.01
CA ASP A 372 14.10 -11.50 -20.30
C ASP A 372 14.61 -10.81 -19.04
N LEU A 373 13.70 -10.47 -18.11
CA LEU A 373 14.06 -9.87 -16.81
C LEU A 373 14.97 -10.79 -16.00
N LEU A 374 14.61 -12.08 -15.88
CA LEU A 374 15.39 -13.07 -15.13
C LEU A 374 16.75 -13.35 -15.76
N ASN A 375 16.88 -13.18 -17.07
CA ASN A 375 18.11 -13.38 -17.83
C ASN A 375 19.00 -12.12 -17.93
N VAL A 376 18.64 -11.01 -17.28
CA VAL A 376 19.47 -9.79 -17.29
C VAL A 376 20.83 -10.07 -16.65
N ASP A 377 21.90 -9.87 -17.42
CA ASP A 377 23.25 -9.82 -16.89
C ASP A 377 23.46 -8.51 -16.12
N VAL A 378 23.41 -8.61 -14.79
CA VAL A 378 23.59 -7.50 -13.85
C VAL A 378 24.98 -6.86 -14.01
N GLY A 379 26.01 -7.64 -14.33
CA GLY A 379 27.39 -7.15 -14.43
C GLY A 379 27.58 -6.15 -15.58
N SER A 380 26.84 -6.32 -16.68
CA SER A 380 26.96 -5.49 -17.88
C SER A 380 25.81 -4.49 -18.10
N THR A 381 24.84 -4.41 -17.20
CA THR A 381 23.65 -3.55 -17.32
C THR A 381 23.70 -2.35 -16.37
N ASP A 382 23.98 -1.14 -16.86
CA ASP A 382 24.04 0.08 -16.02
C ASP A 382 22.67 0.72 -15.78
N TYR A 383 21.76 0.55 -16.74
CA TYR A 383 20.37 0.98 -16.67
C TYR A 383 19.46 -0.14 -17.16
N LEU A 384 18.41 -0.43 -16.40
CA LEU A 384 17.42 -1.45 -16.73
C LEU A 384 16.03 -0.82 -16.80
N MET A 385 15.38 -0.93 -17.95
CA MET A 385 13.96 -0.65 -18.13
C MET A 385 13.23 -1.96 -18.45
N GLY A 386 12.15 -2.23 -17.73
CA GLY A 386 11.27 -3.36 -17.93
C GLY A 386 9.84 -2.87 -18.05
N LEU A 387 9.22 -3.07 -19.21
CA LEU A 387 7.82 -2.72 -19.46
C LEU A 387 7.07 -3.98 -19.85
N PHE A 388 6.29 -4.54 -18.92
CA PHE A 388 5.79 -5.91 -19.02
C PHE A 388 4.35 -6.03 -19.53
N SER A 389 3.65 -4.92 -19.67
CA SER A 389 2.28 -4.90 -20.16
C SER A 389 1.95 -3.58 -20.86
N ARG A 390 0.86 -3.58 -21.63
CA ARG A 390 0.35 -2.39 -22.34
C ARG A 390 0.09 -1.22 -21.39
N CYS A 391 -0.54 -1.49 -20.24
CA CYS A 391 -0.88 -0.51 -19.21
C CYS A 391 -0.48 -1.03 -17.82
N HIS A 392 -1.40 -1.42 -16.96
CA HIS A 392 -1.05 -2.03 -15.68
C HIS A 392 -0.66 -3.50 -15.88
N ILE A 393 0.18 -4.04 -15.00
CA ILE A 393 0.45 -5.48 -14.99
C ILE A 393 -0.82 -6.20 -14.52
N PRO A 394 -1.24 -7.32 -15.15
CA PRO A 394 -2.42 -8.05 -14.70
C PRO A 394 -2.31 -8.50 -13.23
N TYR A 395 -3.45 -8.63 -12.54
CA TYR A 395 -3.48 -9.09 -11.15
C TYR A 395 -2.79 -10.46 -11.00
N LYS A 396 -2.18 -10.69 -9.84
CA LYS A 396 -1.41 -11.88 -9.46
C LYS A 396 -2.08 -13.20 -9.79
N SER A 397 -3.37 -13.34 -9.50
CA SER A 397 -4.09 -14.61 -9.69
C SER A 397 -4.54 -14.87 -11.12
N VAL A 398 -4.53 -13.85 -11.98
CA VAL A 398 -4.99 -13.94 -13.37
C VAL A 398 -3.90 -13.60 -14.39
N ARG A 399 -2.69 -13.21 -13.93
CA ARG A 399 -1.55 -12.97 -14.81
C ARG A 399 -1.04 -14.29 -15.40
N GLY A 400 -0.74 -14.28 -16.70
CA GLY A 400 -0.06 -15.38 -17.36
C GLY A 400 1.44 -15.44 -17.02
N GLU A 401 2.07 -16.60 -17.25
CA GLU A 401 3.48 -16.88 -16.93
C GLU A 401 4.50 -15.92 -17.58
N GLY A 402 4.11 -15.21 -18.64
CA GLY A 402 4.95 -14.23 -19.34
C GLY A 402 5.24 -12.95 -18.54
N HIS A 403 4.47 -12.65 -17.49
CA HIS A 403 4.64 -11.45 -16.67
C HIS A 403 5.44 -11.74 -15.40
N PRO A 404 6.44 -10.91 -15.04
CA PRO A 404 7.13 -11.06 -13.77
C PRO A 404 6.22 -10.71 -12.59
N SER A 405 6.47 -11.35 -11.46
CA SER A 405 5.87 -10.96 -10.18
C SER A 405 6.48 -9.67 -9.64
N LEU A 406 5.80 -9.02 -8.70
CA LEU A 406 6.37 -7.90 -7.95
C LEU A 406 7.66 -8.33 -7.21
N VAL A 407 7.70 -9.59 -6.78
CA VAL A 407 8.87 -10.23 -6.18
C VAL A 407 10.03 -10.33 -7.19
N ASP A 408 9.79 -10.85 -8.40
CA ASP A 408 10.79 -10.97 -9.46
C ASP A 408 11.41 -9.60 -9.80
N MET A 409 10.55 -8.57 -9.93
CA MET A 409 10.98 -7.20 -10.22
C MET A 409 11.79 -6.59 -9.07
N THR A 410 11.34 -6.77 -7.82
CA THR A 410 12.04 -6.26 -6.63
C THR A 410 13.44 -6.87 -6.49
N ILE A 411 13.56 -8.19 -6.64
CA ILE A 411 14.84 -8.90 -6.58
C ILE A 411 15.79 -8.35 -7.63
N GLN A 412 15.33 -8.20 -8.87
CA GLN A 412 16.18 -7.74 -9.96
C GLN A 412 16.57 -6.26 -9.79
N ALA A 413 15.67 -5.42 -9.28
CA ALA A 413 15.97 -4.03 -8.96
C ALA A 413 17.09 -3.92 -7.91
N ILE A 414 16.97 -4.67 -6.80
CA ILE A 414 17.99 -4.66 -5.74
C ILE A 414 19.35 -5.12 -6.29
N ARG A 415 19.39 -6.16 -7.14
CA ARG A 415 20.64 -6.63 -7.76
C ARG A 415 21.34 -5.54 -8.58
N VAL A 416 20.61 -4.83 -9.43
CA VAL A 416 21.18 -3.77 -10.27
C VAL A 416 21.60 -2.56 -9.45
N LEU A 417 20.76 -2.13 -8.49
CA LEU A 417 21.02 -0.95 -7.66
C LEU A 417 22.16 -1.16 -6.66
N SER A 418 22.32 -2.38 -6.13
CA SER A 418 23.36 -2.72 -5.14
C SER A 418 24.79 -2.63 -5.68
N LYS A 419 24.96 -2.49 -7.00
CA LYS A 419 26.27 -2.23 -7.61
C LYS A 419 26.88 -0.89 -7.20
N ASN A 420 26.07 0.07 -6.77
CA ASN A 420 26.60 1.35 -6.30
C ASN A 420 27.12 1.23 -4.86
N PRO A 421 28.44 1.40 -4.61
CA PRO A 421 29.00 1.33 -3.27
C PRO A 421 28.51 2.45 -2.35
N THR A 422 28.06 3.58 -2.89
CA THR A 422 27.44 4.67 -2.11
C THR A 422 26.08 4.24 -1.58
N GLY A 423 25.36 3.37 -2.30
CA GLY A 423 24.03 2.84 -1.94
C GLY A 423 22.92 3.27 -2.89
N PHE A 424 21.66 3.04 -2.50
CA PHE A 424 20.52 3.29 -3.38
C PHE A 424 19.23 3.72 -2.67
N ILE A 425 18.33 4.34 -3.43
CA ILE A 425 16.93 4.60 -3.08
C ILE A 425 16.05 3.77 -4.03
N LEU A 426 15.18 2.94 -3.48
CA LEU A 426 14.24 2.12 -4.25
C LEU A 426 12.83 2.37 -3.76
N MET A 427 11.93 2.71 -4.68
CA MET A 427 10.49 2.67 -4.43
C MET A 427 9.90 1.40 -5.05
N VAL A 428 9.07 0.68 -4.30
CA VAL A 428 8.36 -0.52 -4.77
C VAL A 428 6.87 -0.36 -4.46
N GLU A 429 6.02 -0.55 -5.45
CA GLU A 429 4.58 -0.32 -5.31
C GLU A 429 3.78 -1.59 -5.64
N GLY A 430 2.89 -1.97 -4.72
CA GLY A 430 1.81 -2.93 -4.96
C GLY A 430 0.54 -2.20 -5.40
N GLY A 431 0.58 -1.56 -6.56
CA GLY A 431 -0.45 -0.55 -6.91
C GLY A 431 -1.77 -1.12 -7.42
N ARG A 432 -1.83 -2.44 -7.68
CA ARG A 432 -3.08 -3.11 -8.03
C ARG A 432 -3.96 -3.44 -6.81
N ILE A 433 -3.47 -3.22 -5.57
CA ILE A 433 -4.30 -3.34 -4.36
C ILE A 433 -5.48 -2.36 -4.46
N ASP A 434 -5.15 -1.08 -4.73
CA ASP A 434 -6.09 0.00 -4.96
C ASP A 434 -7.12 -0.32 -6.06
N HIS A 435 -6.65 -0.74 -7.23
CA HIS A 435 -7.55 -1.11 -8.33
C HIS A 435 -8.52 -2.25 -7.96
N GLY A 436 -8.05 -3.23 -7.17
CA GLY A 436 -8.90 -4.30 -6.67
C GLY A 436 -10.02 -3.77 -5.76
N HIS A 437 -9.69 -2.82 -4.88
CA HIS A 437 -10.67 -2.20 -3.99
C HIS A 437 -11.67 -1.29 -4.72
N HIS A 438 -11.17 -0.48 -5.64
CA HIS A 438 -12.00 0.37 -6.50
C HIS A 438 -13.07 -0.42 -7.26
N ASP A 439 -12.73 -1.63 -7.70
CA ASP A 439 -13.66 -2.56 -8.34
C ASP A 439 -14.46 -3.41 -7.34
N ASN A 440 -14.31 -3.22 -6.03
CA ASN A 440 -14.85 -4.10 -4.99
C ASN A 440 -14.44 -5.59 -5.15
N PHE A 441 -13.35 -5.88 -5.86
CA PHE A 441 -12.76 -7.21 -5.97
C PHE A 441 -11.89 -7.50 -4.74
N ALA A 442 -12.53 -7.69 -3.57
CA ALA A 442 -11.82 -7.90 -2.31
C ALA A 442 -10.77 -9.02 -2.40
N ARG A 443 -11.09 -10.16 -3.05
CA ARG A 443 -10.14 -11.26 -3.27
C ARG A 443 -8.86 -10.79 -3.97
N LEU A 444 -8.99 -10.06 -5.08
CA LEU A 444 -7.84 -9.56 -5.84
C LEU A 444 -7.01 -8.57 -5.03
N ALA A 445 -7.66 -7.63 -4.33
CA ALA A 445 -6.96 -6.68 -3.45
C ALA A 445 -6.14 -7.40 -2.36
N LEU A 446 -6.69 -8.45 -1.73
CA LEU A 446 -5.96 -9.24 -0.72
C LEU A 446 -4.82 -10.06 -1.32
N GLU A 447 -4.98 -10.59 -2.53
CA GLU A 447 -3.93 -11.34 -3.24
C GLU A 447 -2.75 -10.45 -3.63
N GLU A 448 -3.02 -9.24 -4.11
CA GLU A 448 -2.01 -8.20 -4.38
C GLU A 448 -1.31 -7.76 -3.09
N ALA A 449 -2.03 -7.57 -1.98
CA ALA A 449 -1.45 -7.22 -0.69
C ALA A 449 -0.50 -8.32 -0.17
N VAL A 450 -0.85 -9.59 -0.37
CA VAL A 450 0.05 -10.72 -0.09
C VAL A 450 1.25 -10.73 -1.03
N GLU A 451 1.12 -10.29 -2.29
CA GLU A 451 2.29 -10.17 -3.18
C GLU A 451 3.25 -9.07 -2.76
N LEU A 452 2.73 -7.91 -2.36
CA LEU A 452 3.55 -6.84 -1.80
C LEU A 452 4.32 -7.35 -0.58
N GLU A 453 3.66 -8.10 0.29
CA GLU A 453 4.31 -8.71 1.46
C GLU A 453 5.45 -9.67 1.08
N GLN A 454 5.26 -10.49 0.05
CA GLN A 454 6.31 -11.37 -0.49
C GLN A 454 7.49 -10.57 -1.08
N ALA A 455 7.23 -9.41 -1.68
CA ALA A 455 8.28 -8.53 -2.18
C ALA A 455 9.06 -7.86 -1.03
N VAL A 456 8.38 -7.50 0.05
CA VAL A 456 9.01 -7.04 1.30
C VAL A 456 9.89 -8.13 1.90
N GLU A 457 9.41 -9.37 1.94
CA GLU A 457 10.18 -10.53 2.43
C GLU A 457 11.47 -10.71 1.63
N ALA A 458 11.38 -10.71 0.30
CA ALA A 458 12.56 -10.81 -0.56
C ALA A 458 13.57 -9.68 -0.32
N ALA A 459 13.11 -8.44 -0.16
CA ALA A 459 14.00 -7.31 0.13
C ALA A 459 14.66 -7.41 1.51
N VAL A 460 13.93 -7.90 2.52
CA VAL A 460 14.45 -8.19 3.85
C VAL A 460 15.57 -9.23 3.79
N GLU A 461 15.42 -10.29 2.99
CA GLU A 461 16.42 -11.34 2.84
C GLU A 461 17.65 -10.88 2.06
N MET A 462 17.48 -9.96 1.12
CA MET A 462 18.55 -9.47 0.24
C MET A 462 19.35 -8.32 0.81
N THR A 463 18.94 -7.73 1.94
CA THR A 463 19.57 -6.51 2.46
C THR A 463 19.95 -6.62 3.92
N ASP A 464 21.04 -5.95 4.26
CA ASP A 464 21.54 -5.89 5.63
C ASP A 464 20.75 -4.84 6.44
N PRO A 465 20.03 -5.22 7.52
CA PRO A 465 19.28 -4.27 8.36
C PRO A 465 20.17 -3.25 9.07
N GLU A 466 21.45 -3.52 9.17
CA GLU A 466 22.43 -2.60 9.73
C GLU A 466 22.76 -1.46 8.74
N ASN A 467 22.42 -1.59 7.46
CA ASN A 467 22.76 -0.60 6.43
C ASN A 467 21.55 -0.18 5.57
N THR A 468 20.40 -0.82 5.75
CA THR A 468 19.21 -0.63 4.89
C THR A 468 18.00 -0.27 5.73
N LEU A 469 17.44 0.90 5.47
CA LEU A 469 16.14 1.30 5.99
C LEU A 469 15.07 0.74 5.05
N ILE A 470 14.17 -0.08 5.59
CA ILE A 470 12.97 -0.54 4.88
C ILE A 470 11.75 0.07 5.57
N VAL A 471 10.93 0.76 4.78
CA VAL A 471 9.66 1.35 5.20
C VAL A 471 8.56 0.72 4.35
N VAL A 472 7.47 0.29 4.98
CA VAL A 472 6.26 -0.19 4.31
C VAL A 472 5.10 0.68 4.76
N THR A 473 4.35 1.25 3.82
CA THR A 473 3.19 2.07 4.13
C THR A 473 2.17 2.01 3.01
N ALA A 474 1.09 2.77 3.15
CA ALA A 474 0.14 3.07 2.11
C ALA A 474 0.08 4.58 1.87
N ASP A 475 -0.42 4.95 0.71
CA ASP A 475 -0.66 6.33 0.34
C ASP A 475 -2.03 6.81 0.86
N HIS A 476 -3.05 5.96 0.85
CA HIS A 476 -4.36 6.13 1.48
C HIS A 476 -5.01 4.77 1.81
N SER A 477 -6.24 4.77 2.32
CA SER A 477 -7.04 3.55 2.47
C SER A 477 -8.15 3.47 1.42
N HIS A 478 -9.17 2.65 1.67
CA HIS A 478 -10.41 2.53 0.92
C HIS A 478 -11.59 2.60 1.87
N SER A 479 -12.80 2.82 1.33
CA SER A 479 -14.05 2.61 2.06
C SER A 479 -14.38 1.12 2.27
N PHE A 480 -13.33 0.32 2.51
CA PHE A 480 -13.33 -1.11 2.71
C PHE A 480 -13.45 -1.46 4.20
N THR A 481 -14.44 -2.28 4.51
CA THR A 481 -14.78 -2.63 5.88
C THR A 481 -14.63 -4.13 6.11
N PHE A 482 -14.10 -4.47 7.30
CA PHE A 482 -14.09 -5.81 7.84
C PHE A 482 -15.09 -5.84 9.01
N ASN A 483 -16.27 -6.41 8.78
CA ASN A 483 -17.43 -6.34 9.67
C ASN A 483 -17.76 -7.69 10.35
N GLY A 484 -18.54 -7.61 11.43
CA GLY A 484 -18.71 -8.70 12.42
C GLY A 484 -20.10 -9.33 12.47
N TYR A 485 -20.25 -10.56 12.98
CA TYR A 485 -19.35 -11.25 13.94
C TYR A 485 -18.97 -12.71 13.55
N PRO A 486 -18.07 -12.92 12.56
CA PRO A 486 -17.66 -14.27 12.15
C PRO A 486 -16.84 -14.99 13.25
N LEU A 487 -16.89 -16.33 13.22
CA LEU A 487 -16.07 -17.17 14.10
C LEU A 487 -14.58 -17.11 13.74
N ARG A 488 -13.70 -17.35 14.72
CA ARG A 488 -12.27 -17.56 14.49
C ARG A 488 -12.04 -18.68 13.48
N GLY A 489 -11.20 -18.44 12.47
CA GLY A 489 -10.92 -19.39 11.40
C GLY A 489 -11.96 -19.42 10.28
N ASN A 490 -13.01 -18.59 10.34
CA ASN A 490 -13.94 -18.42 9.24
C ASN A 490 -13.24 -17.79 8.04
N ASP A 491 -13.54 -18.27 6.82
CA ASP A 491 -12.97 -17.69 5.59
C ASP A 491 -13.18 -16.17 5.60
N ILE A 492 -12.09 -15.41 5.45
CA ILE A 492 -12.15 -13.94 5.45
C ILE A 492 -13.00 -13.42 4.29
N LEU A 493 -13.12 -14.17 3.19
CA LEU A 493 -14.03 -13.88 2.07
C LEU A 493 -15.43 -14.48 2.27
N GLY A 494 -15.68 -15.10 3.42
CA GLY A 494 -16.93 -15.76 3.79
C GLY A 494 -18.01 -14.82 4.31
N PHE A 495 -18.98 -15.38 5.01
CA PHE A 495 -20.08 -14.64 5.63
C PHE A 495 -19.73 -14.22 7.07
N ALA A 496 -20.25 -13.08 7.50
CA ALA A 496 -20.09 -12.56 8.86
C ALA A 496 -21.11 -13.15 9.85
N ASN A 497 -22.20 -13.76 9.36
CA ASN A 497 -23.27 -14.32 10.18
C ASN A 497 -23.66 -15.76 9.79
N GLU A 498 -24.34 -16.45 10.72
CA GLU A 498 -24.81 -17.83 10.56
C GLU A 498 -25.92 -17.96 9.51
N THR A 499 -26.04 -19.15 8.91
CA THR A 499 -26.94 -19.45 7.77
C THR A 499 -28.43 -19.46 8.11
N ASP A 500 -28.80 -19.43 9.38
CA ASP A 500 -30.21 -19.43 9.84
C ASP A 500 -30.78 -18.02 10.09
N GLN A 501 -29.97 -16.98 9.88
CA GLN A 501 -30.40 -15.58 9.99
C GLN A 501 -31.13 -15.09 8.73
N VAL A 502 -31.99 -14.08 8.90
CA VAL A 502 -32.94 -13.61 7.87
C VAL A 502 -32.26 -13.07 6.59
N THR A 503 -31.00 -12.62 6.67
CA THR A 503 -30.21 -12.21 5.50
C THR A 503 -28.72 -12.46 5.76
N GLN A 504 -28.05 -13.26 4.93
CA GLN A 504 -26.61 -13.45 5.05
C GLN A 504 -25.86 -12.26 4.44
N TYR A 505 -24.80 -11.82 5.10
CA TYR A 505 -23.92 -10.77 4.60
C TYR A 505 -22.45 -11.15 4.76
N GLU A 506 -21.62 -10.57 3.91
CA GLU A 506 -20.20 -10.89 3.84
C GLU A 506 -19.42 -10.29 5.00
N THR A 507 -18.33 -10.96 5.36
CA THR A 507 -17.34 -10.46 6.33
C THR A 507 -16.66 -9.18 5.85
N LEU A 508 -16.54 -9.03 4.54
CA LEU A 508 -15.94 -7.88 3.88
C LEU A 508 -16.97 -7.17 3.04
N SER A 509 -17.03 -5.85 3.15
CA SER A 509 -17.94 -5.03 2.35
C SER A 509 -17.38 -3.64 2.11
N TYR A 510 -18.02 -2.90 1.21
CA TYR A 510 -17.62 -1.54 0.86
C TYR A 510 -18.73 -0.53 1.14
N ALA A 511 -18.36 0.71 1.45
CA ALA A 511 -19.35 1.77 1.60
C ALA A 511 -19.98 2.14 0.25
N ASN A 512 -19.18 2.14 -0.82
CA ASN A 512 -19.67 2.48 -2.16
C ASN A 512 -18.92 1.69 -3.25
N GLY A 513 -19.37 1.83 -4.51
CA GLY A 513 -18.74 1.21 -5.66
C GLY A 513 -19.64 0.28 -6.48
N PRO A 514 -19.05 -0.37 -7.48
CA PRO A 514 -19.78 -1.14 -8.50
C PRO A 514 -20.45 -2.41 -7.96
N GLY A 515 -20.01 -2.92 -6.80
CA GLY A 515 -20.64 -4.04 -6.10
C GLY A 515 -22.13 -3.80 -5.78
N TYR A 516 -22.57 -2.55 -5.71
CA TYR A 516 -23.97 -2.18 -5.49
C TYR A 516 -24.92 -2.89 -6.44
N TYR A 517 -24.66 -2.87 -7.77
CA TYR A 517 -25.58 -3.47 -8.73
C TYR A 517 -25.53 -5.00 -8.76
N SER A 518 -24.36 -5.59 -8.49
CA SER A 518 -24.23 -7.04 -8.38
C SER A 518 -25.14 -7.60 -7.29
N HIS A 519 -25.29 -6.85 -6.20
CA HIS A 519 -26.03 -7.24 -5.00
C HIS A 519 -27.44 -6.65 -4.87
N ARG A 520 -27.86 -5.75 -5.76
CA ARG A 520 -29.22 -5.19 -5.75
C ARG A 520 -30.26 -6.17 -6.33
N LEU A 521 -31.42 -6.31 -5.67
CA LEU A 521 -32.54 -7.08 -6.23
C LEU A 521 -33.16 -6.33 -7.43
N ASN A 522 -33.35 -7.05 -8.54
CA ASN A 522 -34.13 -6.58 -9.69
C ASN A 522 -35.62 -6.86 -9.43
N GLY A 523 -36.27 -6.03 -8.61
CA GLY A 523 -37.69 -6.19 -8.26
C GLY A 523 -38.46 -4.87 -8.31
N THR A 524 -39.75 -4.95 -8.66
CA THR A 524 -40.73 -3.84 -8.59
C THR A 524 -41.35 -3.68 -7.20
N ASP A 525 -40.97 -4.52 -6.23
CA ASP A 525 -41.53 -4.50 -4.89
C ASP A 525 -40.83 -3.42 -4.06
N SER A 526 -41.49 -2.26 -3.95
CA SER A 526 -41.00 -1.04 -3.30
C SER A 526 -40.95 -1.10 -1.77
N SER A 527 -40.82 -2.31 -1.20
CA SER A 527 -40.67 -2.52 0.24
C SER A 527 -39.22 -2.23 0.65
N PRO A 528 -38.97 -1.37 1.66
CA PRO A 528 -37.62 -1.12 2.19
C PRO A 528 -36.87 -2.39 2.62
N ASN A 529 -37.62 -3.44 2.99
CA ASN A 529 -37.08 -4.71 3.46
C ASN A 529 -36.63 -5.67 2.35
N ASN A 530 -36.78 -5.33 1.06
CA ASN A 530 -36.48 -6.24 -0.06
C ASN A 530 -35.59 -5.57 -1.13
N THR A 531 -34.54 -4.88 -0.67
CA THR A 531 -33.65 -4.08 -1.54
C THR A 531 -32.43 -4.89 -2.03
N TRP A 532 -31.89 -5.76 -1.20
CA TRP A 532 -30.62 -6.45 -1.42
C TRP A 532 -30.82 -7.94 -1.66
N LYS A 533 -30.05 -8.50 -2.59
CA LYS A 533 -29.92 -9.95 -2.75
C LYS A 533 -29.29 -10.48 -1.48
N ASP A 534 -29.81 -11.60 -0.98
CA ASP A 534 -29.10 -12.35 0.04
C ASP A 534 -27.77 -12.82 -0.57
N ALA A 535 -26.65 -12.56 0.10
CA ALA A 535 -25.33 -12.97 -0.38
C ALA A 535 -25.21 -14.51 -0.49
N ALA A 536 -26.09 -15.26 0.18
CA ALA A 536 -26.26 -16.70 0.02
C ALA A 536 -26.80 -17.15 -1.36
N THR A 537 -27.35 -16.22 -2.14
CA THR A 537 -27.85 -16.54 -3.50
C THR A 537 -26.75 -16.77 -4.51
N PHE A 538 -25.53 -16.28 -4.25
CA PHE A 538 -24.36 -16.55 -5.06
C PHE A 538 -23.80 -17.94 -4.76
N THR A 539 -23.49 -18.71 -5.80
CA THR A 539 -22.90 -20.05 -5.60
C THR A 539 -21.47 -19.96 -5.09
N ALA A 540 -20.96 -21.08 -4.55
CA ALA A 540 -19.56 -21.15 -4.12
C ALA A 540 -18.59 -20.89 -5.29
N GLU A 541 -18.94 -21.34 -6.50
CA GLU A 541 -18.17 -21.06 -7.72
C GLU A 541 -18.18 -19.58 -8.09
N GLU A 542 -19.35 -18.92 -8.03
CA GLU A 542 -19.47 -17.48 -8.32
C GLU A 542 -18.65 -16.64 -7.35
N ARG A 543 -18.65 -17.00 -6.05
CA ARG A 543 -17.84 -16.31 -5.02
C ARG A 543 -16.35 -16.69 -5.07
N ALA A 544 -16.01 -17.80 -5.72
CA ALA A 544 -14.63 -18.21 -5.97
C ALA A 544 -14.02 -17.50 -7.20
N ASP A 545 -14.85 -16.90 -8.06
CA ASP A 545 -14.38 -16.14 -9.20
C ASP A 545 -13.46 -14.97 -8.74
N PRO A 546 -12.29 -14.78 -9.37
CA PRO A 546 -11.39 -13.66 -9.06
C PRO A 546 -12.08 -12.28 -9.14
N TYR A 547 -13.03 -12.12 -10.05
CA TYR A 547 -13.76 -10.88 -10.32
C TYR A 547 -15.13 -10.83 -9.64
N TYR A 548 -15.37 -11.66 -8.63
CA TYR A 548 -16.53 -11.49 -7.77
C TYR A 548 -16.45 -10.14 -7.04
N ARG A 549 -17.51 -9.32 -7.15
CA ARG A 549 -17.63 -8.03 -6.47
C ARG A 549 -18.30 -8.21 -5.13
N SER A 550 -17.62 -7.83 -4.05
CA SER A 550 -18.23 -7.76 -2.73
C SER A 550 -19.30 -6.67 -2.67
N VAL A 551 -20.22 -6.79 -1.72
CA VAL A 551 -21.35 -5.85 -1.58
C VAL A 551 -20.88 -4.42 -1.31
N ALA A 552 -21.59 -3.45 -1.91
CA ALA A 552 -21.41 -2.02 -1.67
C ALA A 552 -22.75 -1.32 -1.40
N THR A 553 -22.75 -0.33 -0.50
CA THR A 553 -23.99 0.34 -0.05
C THR A 553 -24.48 1.42 -1.03
N PHE A 554 -23.57 2.19 -1.63
CA PHE A 554 -23.89 3.21 -2.63
C PHE A 554 -23.27 2.91 -3.98
N TYR A 555 -24.02 3.10 -5.06
CA TYR A 555 -23.46 2.94 -6.40
C TYR A 555 -22.50 4.07 -6.74
N LEU A 556 -21.31 3.68 -7.19
CA LEU A 556 -20.41 4.46 -8.01
C LEU A 556 -19.82 3.52 -9.07
N ASP A 557 -19.37 4.04 -10.21
CA ASP A 557 -18.65 3.24 -11.21
C ASP A 557 -17.40 2.60 -10.59
N HIS A 558 -16.84 3.30 -9.61
CA HIS A 558 -15.67 2.92 -8.85
C HIS A 558 -15.82 3.32 -7.39
N GLU A 559 -15.39 2.44 -6.50
CA GLU A 559 -15.36 2.72 -5.07
C GLU A 559 -14.39 3.87 -4.74
N THR A 560 -14.61 4.59 -3.65
CA THR A 560 -13.77 5.73 -3.24
C THR A 560 -12.69 5.32 -2.25
N HIS A 561 -11.53 6.00 -2.28
CA HIS A 561 -10.54 5.90 -1.22
C HIS A 561 -11.12 6.16 0.19
N GLY A 562 -10.39 5.68 1.19
CA GLY A 562 -10.60 5.92 2.62
C GLY A 562 -9.70 7.05 3.12
N GLY A 563 -10.27 7.95 3.94
CA GLY A 563 -9.58 9.14 4.46
C GLY A 563 -8.99 8.97 5.86
N GLU A 564 -9.05 7.78 6.43
CA GLU A 564 -8.44 7.48 7.72
C GLU A 564 -6.91 7.35 7.63
N ASP A 565 -6.27 7.40 8.79
CA ASP A 565 -4.82 7.23 8.91
C ASP A 565 -4.39 5.82 8.48
N VAL A 566 -3.25 5.75 7.80
CA VAL A 566 -2.67 4.48 7.31
C VAL A 566 -1.43 4.07 8.10
N PRO A 567 -1.15 2.76 8.24
CA PRO A 567 0.03 2.32 8.98
C PRO A 567 1.34 2.59 8.25
N VAL A 568 2.40 2.79 9.02
CA VAL A 568 3.79 2.84 8.57
C VAL A 568 4.59 1.83 9.39
N PHE A 569 5.18 0.84 8.75
CA PHE A 569 6.05 -0.16 9.37
C PHE A 569 7.50 0.11 8.98
N ALA A 570 8.42 0.14 9.94
CA ALA A 570 9.82 0.48 9.66
C ALA A 570 10.83 -0.41 10.39
N ARG A 571 11.90 -0.80 9.68
CA ARG A 571 13.09 -1.48 10.24
C ARG A 571 14.39 -0.92 9.67
N GLY A 572 15.46 -1.10 10.44
CA GLY A 572 16.81 -0.69 10.04
C GLY A 572 17.21 0.68 10.60
N PRO A 573 18.16 1.37 9.97
CA PRO A 573 18.76 2.56 10.53
C PRO A 573 17.76 3.71 10.70
N PHE A 574 17.71 4.30 11.90
CA PHE A 574 16.78 5.34 12.34
C PHE A 574 15.28 5.01 12.18
N ALA A 575 14.90 3.74 12.03
CA ALA A 575 13.50 3.34 11.88
C ALA A 575 12.58 3.76 13.05
N HIS A 576 13.15 3.95 14.25
CA HIS A 576 12.43 4.45 15.43
C HIS A 576 11.86 5.86 15.28
N LEU A 577 12.32 6.64 14.28
CA LEU A 577 11.75 7.95 13.97
C LEU A 577 10.35 7.86 13.35
N LEU A 578 9.98 6.69 12.81
CA LEU A 578 8.68 6.40 12.18
C LEU A 578 7.74 5.71 13.18
N ALA A 579 7.62 6.28 14.37
CA ALA A 579 6.72 5.83 15.43
C ALA A 579 5.81 6.98 15.89
N GLY A 580 4.61 6.65 16.35
CA GLY A 580 3.59 7.64 16.75
C GLY A 580 2.68 8.05 15.59
N VAL A 581 2.09 9.24 15.65
CA VAL A 581 1.14 9.76 14.64
C VAL A 581 1.73 11.02 14.02
N TYR A 582 1.78 11.09 12.69
CA TYR A 582 2.41 12.19 11.97
C TYR A 582 1.75 12.49 10.63
N GLU A 583 2.10 13.63 10.05
CA GLU A 583 1.72 13.95 8.67
C GLU A 583 2.42 13.00 7.70
N GLN A 584 1.74 12.57 6.63
CA GLN A 584 2.34 11.69 5.62
C GLN A 584 3.63 12.26 5.01
N SER A 585 3.73 13.59 4.90
CA SER A 585 4.93 14.27 4.44
C SER A 585 6.16 14.03 5.33
N TYR A 586 5.97 13.68 6.61
CA TYR A 586 7.08 13.39 7.51
C TYR A 586 7.88 12.14 7.09
N ILE A 587 7.28 11.20 6.34
CA ILE A 587 7.96 9.99 5.86
C ILE A 587 9.21 10.35 5.05
N ALA A 588 9.10 11.27 4.09
CA ALA A 588 10.24 11.71 3.29
C ALA A 588 11.34 12.35 4.16
N HIS A 589 10.96 13.19 5.12
CA HIS A 589 11.92 13.88 6.00
C HIS A 589 12.67 12.89 6.92
N ALA A 590 11.96 11.92 7.48
CA ALA A 590 12.54 10.86 8.31
C ALA A 590 13.50 9.98 7.50
N ILE A 591 13.10 9.57 6.29
CA ILE A 591 13.97 8.87 5.33
C ILE A 591 15.19 9.73 4.97
N GLY A 592 14.97 11.01 4.67
CA GLY A 592 16.02 11.96 4.33
C GLY A 592 17.05 12.11 5.44
N TYR A 593 16.61 12.16 6.69
CA TYR A 593 17.50 12.17 7.86
C TYR A 593 18.25 10.84 8.00
N ALA A 594 17.54 9.72 7.93
CA ALA A 594 18.12 8.39 8.08
C ALA A 594 19.22 8.11 7.03
N ALA A 595 19.04 8.57 5.78
CA ALA A 595 20.00 8.38 4.70
C ALA A 595 21.00 9.55 4.53
N CYS A 596 20.84 10.61 5.32
CA CYS A 596 21.56 11.88 5.24
C CYS A 596 21.55 12.52 3.83
N ILE A 597 20.34 12.70 3.29
CA ILE A 597 20.08 13.25 1.96
C ILE A 597 19.04 14.38 2.02
N GLY A 598 18.95 15.17 0.95
CA GLY A 598 17.93 16.21 0.80
C GLY A 598 18.00 17.30 1.88
N PRO A 599 16.85 17.93 2.24
CA PRO A 599 16.78 19.00 3.23
C PRO A 599 17.34 18.62 4.61
N SER A 600 17.30 17.33 4.95
CA SER A 600 17.76 16.80 6.24
C SER A 600 19.29 16.76 6.37
N GLN A 601 20.06 17.03 5.31
CA GLN A 601 21.53 17.08 5.36
C GLN A 601 22.07 18.04 6.43
N LYS A 602 21.35 19.14 6.70
CA LYS A 602 21.74 20.11 7.74
C LYS A 602 21.65 19.55 9.16
N LEU A 603 20.84 18.51 9.36
CA LEU A 603 20.62 17.88 10.66
C LEU A 603 21.58 16.71 10.91
N CYS A 604 22.03 16.03 9.85
CA CYS A 604 22.92 14.86 9.94
C CYS A 604 24.40 15.17 9.65
N ALA A 605 24.72 16.33 9.06
CA ALA A 605 26.11 16.75 8.90
C ALA A 605 26.76 16.94 10.28
N PRO A 606 28.00 16.48 10.49
CA PRO A 606 28.70 16.76 11.74
C PRO A 606 28.77 18.28 11.91
N ARG A 607 28.28 18.79 13.06
CA ARG A 607 28.49 20.20 13.42
C ARG A 607 29.98 20.46 13.24
N ARG A 608 30.34 21.33 12.29
CA ARG A 608 31.70 21.87 12.24
C ARG A 608 31.92 22.47 13.62
N VAL A 609 32.72 21.81 14.44
CA VAL A 609 33.36 22.46 15.57
C VAL A 609 34.11 23.60 14.93
N SER A 610 33.63 24.83 15.13
CA SER A 610 34.40 26.02 14.83
C SER A 610 35.77 25.79 15.45
N SER A 611 36.79 25.64 14.60
CA SER A 611 38.16 25.49 15.09
C SER A 611 38.47 26.66 16.01
N GLU A 612 39.32 26.47 17.01
CA GLU A 612 39.77 27.52 17.93
C GLU A 612 40.33 28.78 17.21
N ALA A 613 40.55 28.72 15.89
CA ALA A 613 40.86 29.85 15.03
C ALA A 613 39.75 30.93 14.99
N ASP A 614 38.47 30.57 15.04
CA ASP A 614 37.36 31.55 15.03
C ASP A 614 37.15 32.21 16.41
N VAL A 615 37.53 31.53 17.49
CA VAL A 615 37.57 32.13 18.84
C VAL A 615 38.74 33.11 18.98
N GLY A 616 39.85 32.86 18.26
CA GLY A 616 40.98 33.77 18.15
C GLY A 616 40.64 35.08 17.44
N ALA A 617 39.88 35.03 16.34
CA ALA A 617 39.46 36.24 15.61
C ALA A 617 38.51 37.14 16.44
N LEU A 618 37.61 36.53 17.24
CA LEU A 618 36.72 37.25 18.16
C LEU A 618 37.44 37.81 19.41
N ARG A 619 38.55 37.20 19.85
CA ARG A 619 39.39 37.75 20.92
C ARG A 619 40.28 38.91 20.43
N SER A 620 40.76 38.86 19.20
CA SER A 620 41.55 39.94 18.58
C SER A 620 40.73 41.21 18.33
N LEU A 621 39.45 41.10 17.94
CA LEU A 621 38.56 42.27 17.84
C LEU A 621 38.20 42.89 19.19
N ARG A 622 38.15 42.10 20.28
CA ARG A 622 37.92 42.64 21.63
C ARG A 622 39.14 43.35 22.22
N LEU A 623 40.37 42.96 21.86
CA LEU A 623 41.58 43.70 22.27
C LEU A 623 41.76 45.02 21.51
N LEU A 624 41.40 45.07 20.21
CA LEU A 624 41.40 46.31 19.43
C LEU A 624 40.33 47.31 19.90
N GLY A 625 39.17 46.82 20.36
CA GLY A 625 38.13 47.65 20.98
C GLY A 625 38.51 48.26 22.33
N LEU A 626 39.35 47.57 23.13
CA LEU A 626 39.82 48.11 24.42
C LEU A 626 40.99 49.10 24.29
N MET A 627 41.87 48.96 23.29
CA MET A 627 42.91 49.98 23.06
C MET A 627 42.36 51.28 22.44
N GLY A 628 41.25 51.22 21.69
CA GLY A 628 40.58 52.41 21.16
C GLY A 628 39.94 53.29 22.23
N VAL A 629 39.56 52.74 23.39
CA VAL A 629 38.93 53.49 24.49
C VAL A 629 39.96 54.14 25.42
N VAL A 630 41.20 53.65 25.46
CA VAL A 630 42.26 54.23 26.31
C VAL A 630 42.95 55.43 25.65
N LEU A 631 42.95 55.55 24.31
CA LEU A 631 43.50 56.71 23.60
C LEU A 631 42.55 57.92 23.47
N LEU A 632 41.33 57.83 24.01
CA LEU A 632 40.36 58.93 24.07
C LEU A 632 40.26 59.60 25.46
N CYS A 633 41.07 59.15 26.43
CA CYS A 633 41.13 59.68 27.80
C CYS A 633 42.53 60.14 28.25
N LEU A 634 43.45 60.35 27.31
CA LEU A 634 44.73 61.08 27.48
C LEU A 634 44.83 62.09 26.34
#